data_AF-A0A4S4L447-F1
#
_entry.id   AF-A0A4S4L447-F1
#
_cell.length_a   1.000
_cell.length_b   1.000
_cell.length_c   1.000
_cell.angle_alpha   90.00
_cell.angle_beta   90.00
_cell.angle_gamma   90.00
#
_symmetry.space_group_name_H-M   'P 1'
#
loop_
_entity.id
_entity.type
_entity.pdbx_description
1 polymer ?
#
loop_
_entity_poly.entity_id
_entity_poly.type
_entity_poly.pdbx_seq_one_letter_code
_entity_poly.pdbx_strand_id
1 'polypeptide(L)'
;MSFFNTFGRKDGRPPRAPKRSPTPTSATFPQDGMSLPPAPPSPSVSMQKPLYLCSPFAEAALVKGNFKTIVMLPKYVDVMEWVAVNIFDFYTNLNLFYGIIAECCTAQTCPTMSAGPTLDYTWIDQNRKQVKLAAPTYIDYVMTWVQNMLDEETVFPTKAEPHFNSLFAHFLAFGKEYELLDVKDLKGSSPHSLVGVGALWDKWKDMGILES
;
A
#
# COMPACT_ATOMS: atom_id res chain seq x y z
N MET A 1 9.82 6.75 -35.53
CA MET A 1 9.92 7.86 -36.49
C MET A 1 10.87 8.88 -35.90
N SER A 2 12.10 8.88 -36.40
CA SER A 2 13.20 9.75 -35.97
C SER A 2 13.49 10.69 -37.13
N PHE A 3 13.43 12.00 -36.92
CA PHE A 3 13.80 12.97 -37.94
C PHE A 3 14.51 14.16 -37.30
N PHE A 4 15.80 13.99 -37.06
CA PHE A 4 16.76 15.08 -37.02
C PHE A 4 17.75 14.91 -38.18
N ASN A 5 18.25 16.06 -38.64
CA ASN A 5 19.22 16.35 -39.71
C ASN A 5 18.65 16.65 -41.10
N THR A 6 18.69 17.91 -41.57
CA THR A 6 19.83 18.82 -41.92
C THR A 6 20.21 18.69 -43.39
N PHE A 7 20.03 19.80 -44.14
CA PHE A 7 20.96 20.48 -45.07
C PHE A 7 20.22 21.01 -46.31
N GLY A 8 19.98 22.32 -46.40
CA GLY A 8 20.83 23.28 -47.15
C GLY A 8 19.94 23.96 -48.21
N ARG A 9 20.12 25.21 -48.67
CA ARG A 9 21.30 26.07 -48.73
C ARG A 9 20.86 27.47 -49.27
N LYS A 10 21.27 28.55 -48.56
CA LYS A 10 21.79 29.90 -48.95
C LYS A 10 21.08 30.74 -50.04
N ASP A 11 21.03 32.08 -50.05
CA ASP A 11 21.95 33.20 -49.67
C ASP A 11 21.12 34.46 -49.28
N GLY A 12 21.55 35.53 -48.60
CA GLY A 12 22.84 35.97 -48.07
C GLY A 12 22.78 37.43 -47.51
N ARG A 13 23.54 37.73 -46.44
CA ARG A 13 24.19 39.03 -46.12
C ARG A 13 25.14 38.89 -44.90
N PRO A 14 26.24 39.67 -44.81
CA PRO A 14 27.43 39.31 -44.02
C PRO A 14 27.42 39.78 -42.54
N PRO A 15 28.26 39.19 -41.66
CA PRO A 15 28.24 39.40 -40.21
C PRO A 15 29.28 40.41 -39.70
N ARG A 16 29.00 41.04 -38.54
CA ARG A 16 29.89 41.95 -37.81
C ARG A 16 30.63 41.18 -36.70
N ALA A 17 31.96 41.27 -36.66
CA ALA A 17 32.84 40.56 -35.72
C ALA A 17 33.07 41.31 -34.38
N PRO A 18 33.45 40.60 -33.29
CA PRO A 18 33.64 41.15 -31.95
C PRO A 18 35.11 41.53 -31.65
N LYS A 19 35.35 42.52 -30.79
CA LYS A 19 36.69 42.86 -30.26
C LYS A 19 36.74 42.75 -28.73
N ARG A 20 37.78 42.10 -28.23
CA ARG A 20 38.17 41.93 -26.81
C ARG A 20 39.17 43.00 -26.35
N SER A 21 39.26 43.12 -25.01
CA SER A 21 40.40 43.54 -24.13
C SER A 21 40.61 45.05 -23.88
N PRO A 22 41.26 45.50 -22.78
CA PRO A 22 41.98 44.76 -21.71
C PRO A 22 41.72 45.20 -20.24
N THR A 23 42.28 44.45 -19.29
CA THR A 23 42.47 44.80 -17.86
C THR A 23 43.49 45.93 -17.68
N PRO A 24 43.44 46.70 -16.58
CA PRO A 24 44.68 46.89 -15.80
C PRO A 24 44.50 46.82 -14.27
N THR A 25 45.62 46.48 -13.66
CA THR A 25 45.92 46.15 -12.26
C THR A 25 45.89 47.35 -11.31
N SER A 26 45.47 47.08 -10.07
CA SER A 26 45.84 47.68 -8.76
C SER A 26 46.04 49.20 -8.63
N ALA A 27 45.20 49.83 -7.79
CA ALA A 27 45.57 51.01 -7.02
C ALA A 27 44.92 50.99 -5.62
N THR A 28 45.78 51.23 -4.64
CA THR A 28 45.67 51.28 -3.19
C THR A 28 44.64 52.29 -2.62
N PHE A 29 43.82 51.81 -1.65
CA PHE A 29 43.11 52.42 -0.47
C PHE A 29 42.84 53.95 -0.35
N PRO A 30 41.70 54.37 0.27
CA PRO A 30 41.58 54.41 1.75
C PRO A 30 40.35 53.68 2.33
N GLN A 31 40.55 53.11 3.53
CA GLN A 31 39.49 52.68 4.43
C GLN A 31 38.67 53.89 4.89
N ASP A 32 37.37 53.89 4.62
CA ASP A 32 36.40 54.59 5.47
C ASP A 32 35.33 53.59 5.88
N GLY A 33 35.25 53.39 7.18
CA GLY A 33 34.37 52.41 7.80
C GLY A 33 32.92 52.83 7.66
N MET A 34 32.12 51.99 7.01
CA MET A 34 30.69 51.96 7.25
C MET A 34 30.27 50.48 7.32
N SER A 35 30.15 49.99 8.54
CA SER A 35 29.59 48.68 8.86
C SER A 35 28.20 48.55 8.24
N LEU A 36 28.04 47.60 7.32
CA LEU A 36 26.74 47.14 6.86
C LEU A 36 25.91 46.71 8.09
N PRO A 37 24.66 47.17 8.25
CA PRO A 37 23.81 46.69 9.32
C PRO A 37 23.60 45.17 9.16
N PRO A 38 23.61 44.39 10.25
CA PRO A 38 23.38 42.96 10.18
C PRO A 38 21.99 42.72 9.58
N ALA A 39 21.93 41.78 8.63
CA ALA A 39 20.66 41.28 8.11
C ALA A 39 19.74 40.93 9.31
N PRO A 40 18.45 41.29 9.26
CA PRO A 40 17.53 40.91 10.32
C PRO A 40 17.57 39.39 10.49
N PRO A 41 17.53 38.88 11.73
CA PRO A 41 17.50 37.45 11.97
C PRO A 41 16.35 36.86 11.17
N SER A 42 16.67 35.85 10.36
CA SER A 42 15.68 35.04 9.67
C SER A 42 14.55 34.76 10.64
N PRO A 43 13.27 34.99 10.28
CA PRO A 43 12.19 34.68 11.18
C PRO A 43 12.36 33.21 11.57
N SER A 44 12.51 32.98 12.87
CA SER A 44 12.38 31.67 13.49
C SER A 44 11.28 30.94 12.75
N VAL A 45 11.60 29.80 12.12
CA VAL A 45 10.63 28.97 11.40
C VAL A 45 9.58 28.61 12.43
N SER A 46 8.51 29.42 12.48
CA SER A 46 7.33 29.07 13.24
C SER A 46 6.89 27.75 12.63
N MET A 47 6.70 26.75 13.48
CA MET A 47 6.15 25.46 13.07
C MET A 47 4.73 25.74 12.54
N GLN A 48 4.66 26.17 11.27
CA GLN A 48 3.41 26.48 10.61
C GLN A 48 2.65 25.17 10.58
N LYS A 49 1.42 25.23 11.11
CA LYS A 49 0.53 24.08 11.15
C LYS A 49 0.46 23.49 9.73
N PRO A 50 0.75 22.19 9.55
CA PRO A 50 0.76 21.59 8.23
C PRO A 50 -0.55 21.86 7.50
N LEU A 51 -0.47 22.21 6.22
CA LEU A 51 -1.63 22.66 5.43
C LEU A 51 -2.78 21.64 5.41
N TYR A 52 -2.47 20.34 5.44
CA TYR A 52 -3.48 19.27 5.49
C TYR A 52 -4.32 19.24 6.79
N LEU A 53 -3.89 19.95 7.84
CA LEU A 53 -4.63 20.11 9.10
C LEU A 53 -5.37 21.45 9.20
N CYS A 54 -5.34 22.26 8.13
CA CYS A 54 -6.00 23.56 8.07
C CYS A 54 -7.27 23.47 7.22
N SER A 55 -8.28 24.28 7.56
CA SER A 55 -9.47 24.45 6.71
C SER A 55 -9.06 25.20 5.44
N PRO A 56 -9.55 24.81 4.23
CA PRO A 56 -10.57 23.81 3.96
C PRO A 56 -10.05 22.37 3.76
N PHE A 57 -8.73 22.15 3.72
CA PHE A 57 -8.13 20.86 3.38
C PHE A 57 -8.49 19.75 4.36
N ALA A 58 -8.54 20.06 5.66
CA ALA A 58 -8.92 19.09 6.70
C ALA A 58 -10.39 18.63 6.61
N GLU A 59 -11.25 19.43 5.98
CA GLU A 59 -12.68 19.14 5.81
C GLU A 59 -13.00 18.54 4.44
N ALA A 60 -12.00 18.46 3.55
CA ALA A 60 -12.16 17.89 2.23
C ALA A 60 -12.33 16.36 2.33
N ALA A 61 -13.57 15.91 2.31
CA ALA A 61 -13.93 14.49 2.25
C ALA A 61 -14.67 14.17 0.94
N LEU A 62 -14.28 13.08 0.28
CA LEU A 62 -14.94 12.59 -0.93
C LEU A 62 -16.37 12.10 -0.62
N VAL A 63 -16.54 11.45 0.52
CA VAL A 63 -17.83 10.90 0.97
C VAL A 63 -18.40 11.78 2.06
N LYS A 64 -19.58 12.36 1.80
CA LYS A 64 -20.42 13.00 2.80
C LYS A 64 -21.35 11.94 3.39
N GLY A 65 -20.93 11.30 4.48
CA GLY A 65 -21.70 10.21 5.09
C GLY A 65 -21.10 9.69 6.38
N ASN A 66 -21.79 8.76 7.02
CA ASN A 66 -21.33 8.11 8.24
C ASN A 66 -20.56 6.83 7.91
N PHE A 67 -19.27 6.78 8.21
CA PHE A 67 -18.44 5.59 8.01
C PHE A 67 -18.95 4.36 8.77
N LYS A 68 -19.76 4.53 9.81
CA LYS A 68 -20.31 3.44 10.62
C LYS A 68 -21.03 2.37 9.79
N THR A 69 -21.73 2.76 8.72
CA THR A 69 -22.47 1.78 7.90
C THR A 69 -21.54 0.96 7.01
N ILE A 70 -20.41 1.51 6.57
CA ILE A 70 -19.47 0.81 5.70
C ILE A 70 -18.48 -0.07 6.46
N VAL A 71 -18.23 0.23 7.75
CA VAL A 71 -17.34 -0.58 8.60
C VAL A 71 -18.10 -1.66 9.39
N MET A 72 -19.43 -1.60 9.40
CA MET A 72 -20.26 -2.56 10.13
C MET A 72 -20.17 -3.93 9.47
N LEU A 73 -19.95 -4.97 10.29
CA LEU A 73 -20.01 -6.36 9.84
C LEU A 73 -21.39 -6.66 9.23
N PRO A 74 -21.47 -7.09 7.95
CA PRO A 74 -22.73 -7.48 7.34
C PRO A 74 -23.34 -8.70 8.05
N LYS A 75 -24.67 -8.81 8.00
CA LYS A 75 -25.36 -9.98 8.57
C LYS A 75 -24.92 -11.23 7.81
N TYR A 76 -24.63 -12.30 8.57
CA TYR A 76 -24.27 -13.63 8.04
C TYR A 76 -22.90 -13.73 7.34
N VAL A 77 -22.04 -12.73 7.49
CA VAL A 77 -20.64 -12.77 7.03
C VAL A 77 -19.73 -13.11 8.19
N ASP A 78 -18.70 -13.92 7.94
CA ASP A 78 -17.70 -14.25 8.94
C ASP A 78 -16.82 -13.03 9.27
N VAL A 79 -16.43 -12.90 10.55
CA VAL A 79 -15.65 -11.76 11.01
C VAL A 79 -14.27 -11.72 10.36
N MET A 80 -13.62 -12.87 10.20
CA MET A 80 -12.28 -12.95 9.61
C MET A 80 -12.32 -12.66 8.12
N GLU A 81 -13.34 -13.12 7.41
CA GLU A 81 -13.56 -12.79 6.00
C GLU A 81 -13.79 -11.29 5.81
N TRP A 82 -14.61 -10.68 6.68
CA TRP A 82 -14.86 -9.24 6.64
C TRP A 82 -13.60 -8.41 6.90
N VAL A 83 -12.83 -8.78 7.92
CA VAL A 83 -11.55 -8.12 8.22
C VAL A 83 -10.56 -8.32 7.08
N ALA A 84 -10.49 -9.51 6.49
CA ALA A 84 -9.58 -9.81 5.40
C ALA A 84 -9.82 -8.94 4.16
N VAL A 85 -11.08 -8.82 3.72
CA VAL A 85 -11.46 -7.96 2.59
C VAL A 85 -11.07 -6.50 2.87
N ASN A 86 -11.35 -5.99 4.07
CA ASN A 86 -11.00 -4.62 4.43
C ASN A 86 -9.48 -4.39 4.47
N ILE A 87 -8.70 -5.33 5.01
CA ILE A 87 -7.23 -5.23 5.02
C ILE A 87 -6.68 -5.15 3.59
N PHE A 88 -7.20 -5.99 2.69
CA PHE A 88 -6.78 -6.00 1.29
C PHE A 88 -7.11 -4.68 0.59
N ASP A 89 -8.30 -4.13 0.82
CA ASP A 89 -8.70 -2.83 0.30
C ASP A 89 -7.84 -1.69 0.86
N PHE A 90 -7.54 -1.70 2.17
CA PHE A 90 -6.66 -0.69 2.76
C PHE A 90 -5.24 -0.75 2.19
N TYR A 91 -4.68 -1.93 2.02
CA TYR A 91 -3.36 -2.10 1.42
C TYR A 91 -3.34 -1.56 -0.02
N THR A 92 -4.34 -1.91 -0.82
CA THR A 92 -4.45 -1.45 -2.22
C THR A 92 -4.54 0.08 -2.30
N ASN A 93 -5.40 0.69 -1.46
CA ASN A 93 -5.55 2.14 -1.40
C ASN A 93 -4.27 2.84 -0.90
N LEU A 94 -3.59 2.29 0.11
CA LEU A 94 -2.32 2.82 0.59
C LEU A 94 -1.24 2.78 -0.49
N ASN A 95 -1.19 1.70 -1.27
CA ASN A 95 -0.24 1.58 -2.38
C ASN A 95 -0.48 2.64 -3.47
N LEU A 96 -1.74 2.87 -3.82
CA LEU A 96 -2.13 3.93 -4.74
C LEU A 96 -1.76 5.33 -4.21
N PHE A 97 -2.04 5.61 -2.94
CA PHE A 97 -1.66 6.89 -2.33
C PHE A 97 -0.15 7.10 -2.30
N TYR A 98 0.61 6.05 -1.97
CA TYR A 98 2.06 6.13 -2.00
C TYR A 98 2.60 6.40 -3.40
N GLY A 99 2.02 5.77 -4.43
CA GLY A 99 2.38 6.01 -5.82
C GLY A 99 2.30 7.48 -6.25
N ILE A 100 1.37 8.25 -5.70
CA ILE A 100 1.20 9.69 -6.01
C ILE A 100 2.31 10.54 -5.37
N ILE A 101 2.79 10.18 -4.17
CA ILE A 101 3.79 10.95 -3.42
C ILE A 101 5.21 10.43 -3.60
N ALA A 102 5.39 9.28 -4.25
CA ALA A 102 6.68 8.63 -4.47
C ALA A 102 7.69 9.54 -5.17
N GLU A 103 7.23 10.43 -6.06
CA GLU A 103 8.10 11.40 -6.75
C GLU A 103 8.69 12.46 -5.81
N CYS A 104 7.96 12.82 -4.75
CA CYS A 104 8.40 13.82 -3.76
C CYS A 104 9.25 13.20 -2.64
N CYS A 105 9.04 11.91 -2.37
CA CYS A 105 9.71 11.15 -1.31
C CYS A 105 10.94 10.42 -1.87
N THR A 106 12.06 11.15 -2.01
CA THR A 106 13.33 10.61 -2.49
C THR A 106 14.31 10.37 -1.35
N ALA A 107 15.37 9.61 -1.57
CA ALA A 107 16.44 9.44 -0.58
C ALA A 107 17.14 10.76 -0.20
N GLN A 108 17.03 11.81 -1.04
CA GLN A 108 17.61 13.12 -0.77
C GLN A 108 16.68 14.01 0.05
N THR A 109 15.38 13.99 -0.25
CA THR A 109 14.37 14.75 0.50
C THR A 109 14.04 14.09 1.84
N CYS A 110 14.05 12.76 1.88
CA CYS A 110 13.69 11.95 3.05
C CYS A 110 14.76 10.88 3.34
N PRO A 111 15.94 11.29 3.88
CA PRO A 111 17.07 10.38 4.12
C PRO A 111 16.83 9.37 5.24
N THR A 112 15.83 9.61 6.09
CA THR A 112 15.40 8.72 7.17
C THR A 112 13.88 8.63 7.20
N MET A 113 13.34 7.47 7.59
CA MET A 113 11.89 7.30 7.79
C MET A 113 11.42 8.01 9.06
N SER A 114 11.10 9.30 8.97
CA SER A 114 10.67 10.13 10.10
C SER A 114 9.19 10.51 10.00
N ALA A 115 8.44 10.39 11.10
CA ALA A 115 7.09 10.96 11.24
C ALA A 115 7.13 12.20 12.13
N GLY A 116 7.58 13.30 11.55
CA GLY A 116 7.75 14.58 12.24
C GLY A 116 9.11 14.71 12.93
N PRO A 117 9.30 15.75 13.75
CA PRO A 117 10.62 16.13 14.26
C PRO A 117 11.16 15.23 15.37
N THR A 118 10.33 14.38 15.97
CA THR A 118 10.69 13.61 17.18
C THR A 118 10.64 12.10 17.00
N LEU A 119 10.06 11.60 15.91
CA LEU A 119 9.81 10.17 15.72
C LEU A 119 10.51 9.66 14.46
N ASP A 120 11.53 8.84 14.65
CA ASP A 120 12.23 8.12 13.59
C ASP A 120 11.88 6.63 13.67
N TYR A 121 11.44 6.05 12.56
CA TYR A 121 11.24 4.62 12.41
C TYR A 121 12.56 3.94 12.02
N THR A 122 12.78 2.76 12.59
CA THR A 122 13.91 1.89 12.26
C THR A 122 13.40 0.56 11.75
N TRP A 123 14.11 0.01 10.78
CA TRP A 123 13.81 -1.32 10.25
C TRP A 123 14.63 -2.37 10.99
N ILE A 124 14.05 -3.54 11.20
CA ILE A 124 14.74 -4.68 11.80
C ILE A 124 15.21 -5.57 10.65
N ASP A 125 16.53 -5.61 10.44
CA ASP A 125 17.14 -6.48 9.43
C ASP A 125 17.07 -7.96 9.85
N GLN A 126 17.37 -8.88 8.92
CA GLN A 126 17.43 -10.34 9.16
C GLN A 126 18.34 -10.71 10.34
N ASN A 127 19.38 -9.91 10.57
CA ASN A 127 20.31 -10.05 11.69
C ASN A 127 19.78 -9.48 13.02
N ARG A 128 18.48 -9.16 13.11
CA ARG A 128 17.80 -8.48 14.24
C ARG A 128 18.44 -7.13 14.64
N LYS A 129 19.19 -6.52 13.73
CA LYS A 129 19.81 -5.21 13.94
C LYS A 129 18.84 -4.13 13.48
N GLN A 130 18.65 -3.12 14.31
CA GLN A 130 17.91 -1.92 13.92
C GLN A 130 18.77 -1.06 13.00
N VAL A 131 18.24 -0.76 11.81
CA VAL A 131 18.90 0.07 10.79
C VAL A 131 18.00 1.24 10.42
N LYS A 132 18.59 2.42 10.26
CA LYS A 132 17.91 3.59 9.69
C LYS A 132 18.00 3.48 8.18
N LEU A 133 16.85 3.45 7.53
CA LEU A 133 16.72 3.43 6.08
C LEU A 133 16.11 4.75 5.60
N ALA A 134 16.40 5.10 4.34
CA ALA A 134 15.70 6.17 3.66
C ALA A 134 14.19 5.86 3.64
N ALA A 135 13.36 6.90 3.77
CA ALA A 135 11.91 6.74 3.80
C ALA A 135 11.34 5.93 2.62
N PRO A 136 11.75 6.17 1.34
CA PRO A 136 11.22 5.36 0.23
C PRO A 136 11.58 3.88 0.36
N THR A 137 12.84 3.57 0.69
CA THR A 137 13.29 2.18 0.87
C THR A 137 12.58 1.48 2.03
N TYR A 138 12.33 2.20 3.13
CA TYR A 138 11.58 1.66 4.26
C TYR A 138 10.14 1.31 3.85
N ILE A 139 9.46 2.21 3.13
CA ILE A 139 8.09 1.98 2.67
C ILE A 139 8.04 0.81 1.70
N ASP A 140 8.98 0.70 0.75
CA ASP A 140 9.06 -0.42 -0.17
C ASP A 140 9.19 -1.77 0.56
N TYR A 141 10.00 -1.83 1.62
CA TYR A 141 10.13 -3.03 2.45
C TYR A 141 8.85 -3.37 3.19
N VAL A 142 8.16 -2.37 3.76
CA VAL A 142 6.87 -2.57 4.41
C VAL A 142 5.83 -3.08 3.42
N MET A 143 5.70 -2.44 2.25
CA MET A 143 4.70 -2.80 1.25
C MET A 143 4.95 -4.21 0.70
N THR A 144 6.22 -4.54 0.44
CA THR A 144 6.61 -5.90 0.02
C THR A 144 6.33 -6.93 1.11
N TRP A 145 6.62 -6.61 2.38
CA TRP A 145 6.33 -7.50 3.50
C TRP A 145 4.83 -7.76 3.68
N VAL A 146 4.01 -6.71 3.58
CA VAL A 146 2.55 -6.83 3.64
C VAL A 146 2.03 -7.64 2.46
N GLN A 147 2.52 -7.41 1.24
CA GLN A 147 2.15 -8.19 0.05
C GLN A 147 2.41 -9.68 0.27
N ASN A 148 3.60 -10.04 0.72
CA ASN A 148 3.95 -11.44 0.97
C ASN A 148 3.06 -12.08 2.04
N MET A 149 2.64 -11.31 3.07
CA MET A 149 1.70 -11.78 4.09
C MET A 149 0.29 -11.99 3.52
N LEU A 150 -0.16 -11.10 2.62
CA LEU A 150 -1.47 -11.22 1.95
C LEU A 150 -1.50 -12.38 0.95
N ASP A 151 -0.36 -12.68 0.32
CA ASP A 151 -0.23 -13.80 -0.61
C ASP A 151 -0.05 -15.16 0.10
N GLU A 152 0.19 -15.16 1.41
CA GLU A 152 0.39 -16.38 2.19
C GLU A 152 -0.95 -17.10 2.44
N GLU A 153 -1.18 -18.23 1.75
CA GLU A 153 -2.44 -18.99 1.82
C GLU A 153 -2.76 -19.52 3.23
N THR A 154 -1.75 -19.69 4.08
CA THR A 154 -1.92 -20.09 5.49
C THR A 154 -2.55 -18.99 6.34
N VAL A 155 -2.33 -17.73 5.99
CA VAL A 155 -2.82 -16.55 6.70
C VAL A 155 -4.10 -16.04 6.05
N PHE A 156 -4.16 -16.03 4.72
CA PHE A 156 -5.33 -15.67 3.92
C PHE A 156 -5.76 -16.83 3.03
N PRO A 157 -6.59 -17.77 3.56
CA PRO A 157 -7.08 -18.89 2.80
C PRO A 157 -7.98 -18.41 1.65
N THR A 158 -7.57 -18.66 0.41
CA THR A 158 -8.38 -18.33 -0.78
C THR A 158 -9.29 -19.49 -1.20
N LYS A 159 -9.12 -20.67 -0.60
CA LYS A 159 -9.95 -21.85 -0.85
C LYS A 159 -11.18 -21.87 0.06
N ALA A 160 -12.37 -21.79 -0.53
CA ALA A 160 -13.66 -21.81 0.16
C ALA A 160 -14.08 -23.19 0.76
N GLU A 161 -13.22 -24.20 0.66
CA GLU A 161 -13.50 -25.58 1.11
C GLU A 161 -14.03 -25.70 2.56
N PRO A 162 -13.54 -24.97 3.57
CA PRO A 162 -13.96 -25.18 4.95
C PRO A 162 -15.45 -24.90 5.17
N HIS A 163 -15.98 -23.84 4.53
CA HIS A 163 -17.37 -23.43 4.70
C HIS A 163 -18.34 -24.28 3.88
N PHE A 164 -17.94 -24.71 2.67
CA PHE A 164 -18.75 -25.63 1.86
C PHE A 164 -18.92 -26.98 2.57
N ASN A 165 -17.84 -27.51 3.15
CA ASN A 165 -17.89 -28.76 3.89
C ASN A 165 -18.81 -28.68 5.12
N SER A 166 -18.76 -27.57 5.87
CA SER A 166 -19.64 -27.35 7.02
C SER A 166 -21.11 -27.20 6.62
N LEU A 167 -21.41 -26.40 5.59
CA LEU A 167 -22.77 -26.22 5.06
C LEU A 167 -23.35 -27.55 4.55
N PHE A 168 -22.54 -28.31 3.83
CA PHE A 168 -22.95 -29.58 3.26
C PHE A 168 -23.13 -30.65 4.33
N ALA A 169 -22.28 -30.68 5.36
CA ALA A 169 -22.47 -31.52 6.55
C ALA A 169 -23.76 -31.16 7.30
N HIS A 170 -24.06 -29.87 7.46
CA HIS A 170 -25.31 -29.41 8.07
C HIS A 170 -26.54 -29.80 7.23
N PHE A 171 -26.50 -29.62 5.91
CA PHE A 171 -27.58 -30.07 5.00
C PHE A 171 -27.83 -31.58 5.13
N LEU A 172 -26.76 -32.37 5.20
CA LEU A 172 -26.81 -33.82 5.36
C LEU A 172 -27.36 -34.25 6.72
N ALA A 173 -26.95 -33.59 7.80
CA ALA A 173 -27.48 -33.83 9.15
C ALA A 173 -28.96 -33.47 9.24
N PHE A 174 -29.35 -32.30 8.72
CA PHE A 174 -30.74 -31.86 8.65
C PHE A 174 -31.59 -32.83 7.83
N GLY A 175 -31.10 -33.25 6.66
CA GLY A 175 -31.80 -34.21 5.82
C GLY A 175 -32.00 -35.57 6.50
N LYS A 176 -31.04 -36.03 7.31
CA LYS A 176 -31.18 -37.24 8.15
C LYS A 176 -32.21 -37.04 9.26
N GLU A 177 -32.16 -35.93 10.00
CA GLU A 177 -33.03 -35.65 11.15
C GLU A 177 -34.51 -35.57 10.76
N TYR A 178 -34.81 -34.95 9.62
CA TYR A 178 -36.18 -34.78 9.12
C TYR A 178 -36.62 -35.86 8.13
N GLU A 179 -35.87 -36.97 8.02
CA GLU A 179 -36.13 -38.08 7.10
C GLU A 179 -36.32 -37.63 5.62
N LEU A 180 -35.65 -36.53 5.24
CA LEU A 180 -35.71 -35.97 3.89
C LEU A 180 -34.73 -36.65 2.92
N LEU A 181 -33.77 -37.40 3.46
CA LEU A 181 -32.73 -38.10 2.70
C LEU A 181 -32.58 -39.53 3.20
N ASP A 182 -32.61 -40.49 2.27
CA ASP A 182 -32.37 -41.89 2.57
C ASP A 182 -30.87 -42.21 2.45
N VAL A 183 -30.32 -42.95 3.41
CA VAL A 183 -28.87 -43.29 3.43
C VAL A 183 -28.44 -44.07 2.19
N LYS A 184 -29.39 -44.80 1.58
CA LYS A 184 -29.18 -45.56 0.33
C LYS A 184 -28.96 -44.65 -0.88
N ASP A 185 -29.50 -43.44 -0.88
CA ASP A 185 -29.31 -42.45 -1.94
C ASP A 185 -27.96 -41.74 -1.84
N LEU A 186 -27.38 -41.69 -0.64
CA LEU A 186 -26.07 -41.09 -0.37
C LEU A 186 -24.90 -42.03 -0.66
N LYS A 187 -25.06 -43.32 -0.37
CA LYS A 187 -24.02 -44.36 -0.50
C LYS A 187 -24.14 -45.20 -1.77
N GLY A 188 -25.25 -45.09 -2.49
CA GLY A 188 -25.57 -45.96 -3.62
C GLY A 188 -25.99 -47.37 -3.19
N SER A 189 -26.67 -48.09 -4.09
CA SER A 189 -27.25 -49.41 -3.79
C SER A 189 -26.25 -50.56 -3.77
N SER A 190 -24.96 -50.34 -4.09
CA SER A 190 -23.94 -51.39 -4.10
C SER A 190 -22.64 -50.95 -3.43
N PRO A 191 -21.93 -51.84 -2.71
CA PRO A 191 -20.69 -51.51 -2.00
C PRO A 191 -19.53 -51.07 -2.91
N HIS A 192 -19.67 -51.20 -4.23
CA HIS A 192 -18.68 -50.76 -5.23
C HIS A 192 -19.12 -49.55 -6.06
N SER A 193 -20.32 -49.01 -5.84
CA SER A 193 -20.80 -47.86 -6.61
C SER A 193 -20.40 -46.56 -5.93
N LEU A 194 -19.40 -45.86 -6.48
CA LEU A 194 -18.99 -44.51 -6.10
C LEU A 194 -19.98 -43.44 -6.57
N VAL A 195 -21.29 -43.67 -6.39
CA VAL A 195 -22.32 -42.70 -6.79
C VAL A 195 -22.82 -42.01 -5.53
N GLY A 196 -22.35 -40.77 -5.34
CA GLY A 196 -22.80 -39.88 -4.28
C GLY A 196 -21.68 -39.38 -3.38
N VAL A 197 -22.08 -38.65 -2.35
CA VAL A 197 -21.21 -38.08 -1.32
C VAL A 197 -20.92 -39.08 -0.18
N GLY A 198 -21.24 -40.37 -0.35
CA GLY A 198 -21.12 -41.40 0.67
C GLY A 198 -19.72 -41.58 1.25
N ALA A 199 -18.65 -41.48 0.44
CA ALA A 199 -17.28 -41.55 0.94
C ALA A 199 -16.93 -40.34 1.84
N LEU A 200 -17.49 -39.17 1.54
CA LEU A 200 -17.33 -37.96 2.35
C LEU A 200 -18.16 -38.05 3.64
N TRP A 201 -19.37 -38.61 3.57
CA TRP A 201 -20.21 -38.93 4.73
C TRP A 201 -19.49 -39.84 5.72
N ASP A 202 -18.89 -40.93 5.22
CA ASP A 202 -18.16 -41.89 6.07
C ASP A 202 -16.95 -41.23 6.72
N LYS A 203 -16.19 -40.44 5.97
CA LYS A 203 -15.08 -39.66 6.51
C LYS A 203 -15.53 -38.65 7.58
N TRP A 204 -16.67 -37.98 7.42
CA TRP A 204 -17.20 -37.05 8.42
C TRP A 204 -17.77 -37.75 9.66
N LYS A 205 -18.28 -38.97 9.51
CA LYS A 205 -18.66 -39.81 10.64
C LYS A 205 -17.42 -40.27 11.43
N ASP A 206 -16.35 -40.67 10.74
CA ASP A 206 -15.07 -41.03 11.36
C ASP A 206 -14.42 -39.85 12.09
N MET A 207 -14.59 -38.63 11.56
CA MET A 207 -14.12 -37.38 12.18
C MET A 207 -15.02 -36.89 13.32
N GLY A 208 -16.15 -37.53 13.60
CA GLY A 208 -17.10 -37.13 14.65
C GLY A 208 -17.90 -35.86 14.35
N ILE A 209 -17.98 -35.45 13.09
CA ILE A 209 -18.72 -34.25 12.65
C ILE A 209 -20.22 -34.56 12.52
N LEU A 210 -20.56 -35.81 12.16
CA LEU A 210 -21.94 -36.29 12.06
C LEU A 210 -22.19 -37.34 13.15
N GLU A 211 -23.28 -37.20 13.90
CA GLU A 211 -23.69 -38.22 14.86
C GLU A 211 -24.16 -39.50 14.16
N SER A 212 -23.82 -40.65 14.77
CA SER A 212 -23.89 -41.98 14.17
C SER A 212 -25.25 -42.38 13.65
#